data_AF-A0A2G2MKF7-F1
#
_entry.id   AF-A0A2G2MKF7-F1
#
_cell.length_a   1.000
_cell.length_b   1.000
_cell.length_c   1.000
_cell.angle_alpha   90.00
_cell.angle_beta   90.00
_cell.angle_gamma   90.00
#
_symmetry.space_group_name_H-M   'P 1'
#
loop_
_entity.id
_entity.type
_entity.pdbx_description
1 polymer ?
#
loop_
_entity_poly.entity_id
_entity_poly.type
_entity_poly.pdbx_seq_one_letter_code
_entity_poly.pdbx_strand_id
1 'polypeptide(L)'
;MPNKSSAVSTVILKRGSLYLSCALYEKYFAGLDAVILLNRDDHLYIMPVRNTSGGGYLLKLKNSSGDRVIIAPDFFREHGLDDFQERGIDVYWDQDMAALKAEALFNTAN
;
A
#
# COMPACT_ATOMS: atom_id res chain seq x y z
N MET A 1 -20.86 -4.66 -10.92
CA MET A 1 -21.19 -5.30 -9.63
C MET A 1 -20.00 -5.08 -8.70
N PRO A 2 -20.10 -4.42 -7.54
CA PRO A 2 -18.99 -4.46 -6.59
C PRO A 2 -19.08 -5.80 -5.84
N ASN A 3 -18.10 -6.67 -6.12
CA ASN A 3 -18.05 -8.06 -5.71
C ASN A 3 -17.26 -8.20 -4.40
N LYS A 4 -17.79 -9.00 -3.46
CA LYS A 4 -17.20 -9.50 -2.19
C LYS A 4 -16.58 -8.45 -1.25
N SER A 5 -17.24 -8.28 -0.10
CA SER A 5 -16.71 -7.60 1.09
C SER A 5 -15.40 -8.26 1.58
N SER A 6 -14.26 -7.84 1.03
CA SER A 6 -12.96 -8.08 1.63
C SER A 6 -12.90 -7.35 2.97
N ALA A 7 -12.31 -7.97 3.99
CA ALA A 7 -12.14 -7.33 5.29
C ALA A 7 -11.29 -6.06 5.14
N VAL A 8 -11.82 -4.94 5.60
CA VAL A 8 -11.09 -3.67 5.68
C VAL A 8 -9.99 -3.81 6.72
N SER A 9 -8.79 -3.38 6.37
CA SER A 9 -7.63 -3.26 7.23
C SER A 9 -7.10 -1.83 7.15
N THR A 10 -6.25 -1.42 8.08
CA THR A 10 -5.68 -0.06 8.06
C THR A 10 -4.17 -0.14 7.83
N VAL A 11 -3.66 0.72 6.95
CA VAL A 11 -2.23 1.02 6.79
C VAL A 11 -1.96 2.44 7.23
N ILE A 12 -0.77 2.71 7.75
CA ILE A 12 -0.38 4.07 8.11
C ILE A 12 0.47 4.66 7.00
N LEU A 13 0.06 5.81 6.47
CA LEU A 13 0.90 6.64 5.61
C LEU A 13 1.55 7.72 6.46
N LYS A 14 2.88 7.78 6.43
CA LYS A 14 3.66 8.79 7.14
C LYS A 14 4.93 9.11 6.37
N ARG A 15 5.13 10.39 6.04
CA ARG A 15 6.31 10.88 5.30
C ARG A 15 6.56 10.06 4.02
N GLY A 16 5.49 9.82 3.26
CA GLY A 16 5.53 9.03 2.03
C GLY A 16 5.98 7.58 2.21
N SER A 17 5.84 7.03 3.42
CA SER A 17 6.08 5.62 3.70
C SER A 17 4.80 4.97 4.18
N LEU A 18 4.52 3.75 3.70
CA LEU A 18 3.41 2.93 4.14
C LEU A 18 3.89 1.94 5.20
N TYR A 19 3.21 1.89 6.33
CA TYR A 19 3.48 0.95 7.40
C TYR A 19 2.37 -0.07 7.47
N LEU A 20 2.76 -1.34 7.39
CA LEU A 20 1.87 -2.49 7.38
C LEU A 20 2.10 -3.28 8.67
N SER A 21 1.02 -3.75 9.27
CA SER A 21 1.11 -4.71 10.37
C SER A 21 1.66 -6.05 9.85
N CYS A 22 2.32 -6.80 10.74
CA CYS A 22 2.72 -8.17 10.48
C CYS A 22 1.56 -9.03 9.93
N ALA A 23 0.38 -8.95 10.55
CA ALA A 23 -0.81 -9.71 10.13
C ALA A 23 -1.25 -9.38 8.68
N LEU A 24 -1.16 -8.11 8.28
CA LEU A 24 -1.51 -7.70 6.92
C LEU A 24 -0.47 -8.19 5.89
N TYR A 25 0.81 -8.11 6.26
CA TYR A 25 1.90 -8.65 5.46
C TYR A 25 1.76 -10.16 5.26
N GLU A 26 1.61 -10.93 6.34
CA GLU A 26 1.48 -12.39 6.28
C GLU A 26 0.27 -12.83 5.44
N LYS A 27 -0.81 -12.06 5.46
CA LYS A 27 -2.03 -12.39 4.72
C LYS A 27 -1.88 -12.22 3.20
N TYR A 28 -1.21 -11.16 2.74
CA TYR A 28 -1.26 -10.76 1.32
C TYR A 28 0.11 -10.71 0.62
N PHE A 29 1.20 -10.67 1.38
CA PHE A 29 2.56 -10.43 0.86
C PHE A 29 3.61 -11.38 1.44
N ALA A 30 3.21 -12.44 2.14
CA ALA A 30 4.14 -13.40 2.77
C ALA A 30 5.18 -13.93 1.77
N GLY A 31 6.45 -13.84 2.16
CA GLY A 31 7.58 -14.28 1.35
C GLY A 31 7.93 -13.38 0.16
N LEU A 32 7.29 -12.22 0.01
CA LEU A 32 7.64 -11.23 -1.01
C LEU A 32 8.60 -10.19 -0.44
N ASP A 33 9.55 -9.78 -1.29
CA ASP A 33 10.54 -8.76 -0.97
C ASP A 33 10.13 -7.36 -1.45
N ALA A 34 9.20 -7.26 -2.41
CA ALA A 34 8.82 -6.01 -3.04
C ALA A 34 7.35 -5.98 -3.51
N VAL A 35 6.87 -4.76 -3.72
CA VAL A 35 5.55 -4.45 -4.27
C VAL A 35 5.65 -3.36 -5.33
N ILE A 36 4.64 -3.28 -6.19
CA ILE A 36 4.42 -2.10 -7.04
C ILE A 36 3.37 -1.23 -6.38
N LEU A 37 3.61 0.09 -6.36
CA LEU A 37 2.60 1.07 -6.04
C LEU A 37 2.07 1.65 -7.36
N LEU A 38 0.74 1.70 -7.49
CA LEU A 38 0.08 2.24 -8.66
C LEU A 38 -1.00 3.21 -8.21
N ASN A 39 -0.98 4.42 -8.76
CA ASN A 39 -2.14 5.32 -8.76
C ASN A 39 -2.96 5.05 -10.02
N ARG A 40 -4.23 4.69 -9.86
CA ARG A 40 -5.17 4.50 -10.96
C ARG A 40 -6.57 4.93 -10.53
N ASP A 41 -7.17 5.85 -11.28
CA ASP A 41 -8.49 6.41 -10.98
C ASP A 41 -8.57 6.96 -9.53
N ASP A 42 -7.52 7.64 -9.10
CA ASP A 42 -7.30 8.18 -7.74
C ASP A 42 -7.27 7.14 -6.61
N HIS A 43 -7.25 5.86 -6.96
CA HIS A 43 -7.04 4.76 -6.04
C HIS A 43 -5.56 4.40 -5.94
N LEU A 44 -5.11 4.07 -4.73
CA LEU A 44 -3.82 3.43 -4.54
C LEU A 44 -3.99 1.92 -4.62
N TYR A 45 -3.17 1.27 -5.42
CA TYR A 45 -2.98 -0.18 -5.43
C TYR A 45 -1.57 -0.54 -4.97
N ILE A 46 -1.49 -1.48 -4.04
CA ILE A 46 -0.25 -2.10 -3.57
C ILE A 46 -0.26 -3.55 -4.09
N MET A 47 0.50 -3.77 -5.15
CA MET A 47 0.48 -5.04 -5.90
C MET A 47 1.63 -5.95 -5.46
N PRO A 48 1.36 -7.22 -5.10
CA PRO A 48 2.41 -8.19 -4.82
C PRO A 48 3.23 -8.49 -6.08
N VAL A 49 4.55 -8.52 -5.96
CA VAL A 49 5.44 -8.90 -7.07
C VAL A 49 6.38 -10.02 -6.62
N ARG A 50 6.37 -11.13 -7.36
CA ARG A 50 7.23 -12.29 -7.08
C ARG A 50 8.60 -12.22 -7.76
N ASN A 51 8.77 -11.35 -8.74
CA ASN A 51 10.03 -11.20 -9.46
C ASN A 51 10.49 -9.74 -9.45
N THR A 52 11.49 -9.43 -8.63
CA THR A 52 12.03 -8.08 -8.41
C THR A 52 12.77 -7.51 -9.62
N SER A 53 12.98 -8.30 -10.68
CA SER A 53 13.62 -7.86 -11.93
C SER A 53 12.88 -6.72 -12.64
N GLY A 54 11.61 -6.48 -12.31
CA GLY A 54 10.79 -5.39 -12.88
C GLY A 54 10.82 -4.07 -12.11
N GLY A 55 11.57 -3.98 -11.00
CA GLY A 55 11.56 -2.82 -10.11
C GLY A 55 10.44 -2.88 -9.06
N GLY A 56 10.18 -1.75 -8.40
CA GLY A 56 9.17 -1.61 -7.33
C GLY A 56 9.77 -1.14 -6.00
N TYR A 57 8.94 -1.14 -4.97
CA TYR A 57 9.30 -0.71 -3.63
C TYR A 57 9.49 -1.90 -2.70
N LEU A 58 10.58 -1.89 -1.94
CA LEU A 58 10.92 -2.97 -1.01
C LEU A 58 9.97 -3.01 0.20
N LEU A 59 9.59 -4.22 0.60
CA LEU A 59 8.91 -4.53 1.86
C LEU A 59 9.94 -4.72 2.98
N LYS A 60 10.42 -3.62 3.55
CA LYS A 60 11.47 -3.66 4.58
C LYS A 60 10.88 -4.12 5.91
N LEU A 61 11.62 -4.96 6.65
CA LEU A 61 11.29 -5.26 8.05
C LEU A 61 11.42 -3.98 8.87
N LYS A 62 10.34 -3.59 9.56
CA LYS A 62 10.30 -2.41 10.42
C LYS A 62 10.76 -2.72 11.84
N ASN A 63 10.33 -3.85 12.40
CA ASN A 63 10.60 -4.25 13.78
C ASN A 63 10.62 -5.78 13.94
N SER A 64 11.00 -6.26 15.13
CA SER A 64 11.04 -7.70 15.45
C SER A 64 9.66 -8.37 15.50
N SER A 65 8.57 -7.59 15.55
CA SER A 65 7.20 -8.12 15.51
C SER A 65 6.75 -8.54 14.10
N GLY A 66 7.56 -8.26 13.07
CA GLY A 66 7.27 -8.62 11.68
C GLY A 66 6.54 -7.54 10.88
N ASP A 67 6.33 -6.35 11.45
CA ASP A 67 5.75 -5.23 10.69
C ASP A 67 6.64 -4.86 9.51
N ARG A 68 6.01 -4.35 8.45
CA ARG A 68 6.72 -3.92 7.24
C ARG A 68 6.59 -2.43 7.01
N VAL A 69 7.57 -1.88 6.31
CA VAL A 69 7.53 -0.51 5.79
C VAL A 69 7.92 -0.49 4.32
N ILE A 70 7.10 0.20 3.53
CA ILE A 70 7.37 0.54 2.13
C ILE A 70 7.77 2.02 2.13
N ILE A 71 8.96 2.34 1.64
CA ILE A 71 9.46 3.73 1.59
C ILE A 71 9.29 4.22 0.16
N ALA A 72 8.34 5.14 -0.07
CA ALA A 72 7.99 5.63 -1.40
C ALA A 72 7.72 7.16 -1.43
N PRO A 73 8.60 7.99 -0.86
CA PRO A 73 8.33 9.43 -0.71
C PRO A 73 8.08 10.14 -2.03
N ASP A 74 8.85 9.81 -3.07
CA ASP A 74 8.71 10.45 -4.37
C ASP A 74 7.36 10.11 -5.03
N PHE A 75 6.90 8.86 -4.93
CA PHE A 75 5.60 8.44 -5.45
C PHE A 75 4.43 9.20 -4.82
N PHE A 76 4.43 9.34 -3.49
CA PHE A 76 3.36 10.08 -2.82
C PHE A 76 3.42 11.58 -3.12
N ARG A 77 4.63 12.15 -3.18
CA ARG A 77 4.82 13.56 -3.55
C ARG A 77 4.37 13.87 -4.97
N GLU A 78 4.72 13.00 -5.93
CA GLU A 78 4.29 13.12 -7.34
C GLU A 78 2.76 13.10 -7.49
N HIS A 79 2.04 12.53 -6.51
CA HIS A 79 0.59 12.50 -6.46
C HIS A 79 -0.03 13.48 -5.43
N GLY A 80 0.72 14.52 -5.02
CA GLY A 80 0.20 15.60 -4.18
C GLY A 80 0.04 15.27 -2.69
N LEU A 81 0.51 14.10 -2.24
CA LEU A 81 0.49 13.68 -0.85
C LEU A 81 1.87 13.91 -0.18
N ASP A 82 2.35 15.15 -0.23
CA ASP A 82 3.59 15.60 0.43
C ASP A 82 3.34 16.05 1.89
N ASP A 83 2.09 15.94 2.36
CA ASP A 83 1.75 16.42 3.69
C ASP A 83 2.39 15.54 4.78
N PHE A 84 3.07 16.17 5.72
CA PHE A 84 3.94 15.51 6.71
C PHE A 84 3.17 14.80 7.82
N GLN A 85 1.84 14.79 7.75
CA GLN A 85 0.97 14.23 8.78
C GLN A 85 0.80 12.71 8.63
N GLU A 86 0.79 12.04 9.76
CA GLU A 86 0.50 10.61 9.85
C GLU A 86 -1.00 10.39 9.64
N ARG A 87 -1.37 9.52 8.69
CA ARG A 87 -2.76 9.21 8.36
C ARG A 87 -2.98 7.71 8.30
N GLY A 88 -4.03 7.23 8.97
CA GLY A 88 -4.57 5.89 8.77
C GLY A 88 -5.40 5.85 7.48
N ILE A 89 -5.12 4.86 6.63
CA ILE A 89 -5.82 4.65 5.36
C ILE A 89 -6.45 3.27 5.41
N ASP A 90 -7.75 3.23 5.16
CA ASP A 90 -8.48 1.99 5.01
C ASP A 90 -8.16 1.36 3.66
N VAL A 91 -7.85 0.06 3.73
CA VAL A 91 -7.48 -0.76 2.59
C VAL A 91 -8.23 -2.07 2.59
N TYR A 92 -8.53 -2.57 1.41
CA TYR A 92 -9.15 -3.86 1.22
C TYR A 92 -8.54 -4.59 0.02
N TRP A 93 -8.65 -5.91 -0.01
CA TRP A 93 -8.16 -6.68 -1.13
C TRP A 93 -9.10 -6.58 -2.33
N ASP A 94 -8.60 -6.04 -3.43
CA ASP A 94 -9.25 -6.01 -4.73
C ASP A 94 -8.92 -7.31 -5.48
N GLN A 95 -9.94 -8.11 -5.77
CA GLN A 95 -9.77 -9.41 -6.43
C GLN A 95 -9.43 -9.27 -7.92
N ASP A 96 -9.94 -8.23 -8.58
CA ASP A 96 -9.79 -8.05 -10.02
C ASP A 96 -8.37 -7.58 -10.34
N MET A 97 -7.82 -6.71 -9.50
CA MET A 97 -6.43 -6.22 -9.61
C MET A 97 -5.42 -7.10 -8.86
N ALA A 98 -5.89 -8.09 -8.08
CA ALA A 98 -5.07 -8.93 -7.19
C ALA A 98 -4.11 -8.08 -6.32
N ALA A 99 -4.66 -7.04 -5.67
CA ALA A 99 -3.90 -6.01 -4.99
C ALA A 99 -4.60 -5.50 -3.74
N LEU A 100 -3.83 -4.92 -2.82
CA LEU A 100 -4.38 -4.20 -1.69
C LEU A 100 -4.69 -2.76 -2.13
N LYS A 101 -5.95 -2.34 -2.02
CA LYS A 101 -6.46 -1.09 -2.57
C LYS A 101 -6.89 -0.12 -1.47
N ALA A 102 -6.55 1.16 -1.61
CA ALA A 102 -7.19 2.26 -0.89
C ALA A 102 -8.00 3.12 -1.88
N GLU A 103 -9.23 3.45 -1.50
CA GLU A 103 -10.12 4.24 -2.35
C GLU A 103 -9.87 5.74 -2.25
N ALA A 104 -9.97 6.44 -3.39
CA ALA A 104 -9.90 7.90 -3.50
C ALA A 104 -8.77 8.54 -2.68
N LEU A 105 -7.63 7.86 -2.55
CA LEU A 105 -6.52 8.33 -1.72
C LEU A 105 -5.91 9.61 -2.29
N PHE A 106 -5.85 9.70 -3.62
CA PHE A 106 -5.28 10.83 -4.34
C PHE A 106 -6.33 11.84 -4.80
N ASN A 107 -7.61 11.60 -4.48
CA ASN A 107 -8.68 12.55 -4.78
C ASN A 107 -8.63 13.69 -3.75
N THR A 108 -7.77 14.67 -4.03
CA THR A 108 -7.76 15.93 -3.32
C THR A 108 -8.93 16.75 -3.85
N ALA A 109 -10.08 16.70 -3.17
CA ALA A 109 -11.16 17.64 -3.42
C ALA A 109 -10.62 19.06 -3.15
N ASN A 110 -10.46 19.83 -4.23
CA ASN A 110 -10.32 21.28 -4.18
C ASN A 110 -11.59 21.93 -3.63
#